data_AF-A0A7X2XLZ9-F1
#
_entry.id   AF-A0A7X2XLZ9-F1
#
_cell.length_a   1.000
_cell.length_b   1.000
_cell.length_c   1.000
_cell.angle_alpha   90.00
_cell.angle_beta   90.00
_cell.angle_gamma   90.00
#
_symmetry.space_group_name_H-M   'P 1'
#
loop_
_entity.id
_entity.type
_entity.pdbx_description
1 polymer ?
#
loop_
_entity_poly.entity_id
_entity_poly.type
_entity_poly.pdbx_seq_one_letter_code
_entity_poly.pdbx_strand_id
1 'polypeptide(L)' 'MKIKEIKKVTLQPFTKWTGGKRQLLPVIRELMPKTYNRYFEPFVGGGALFFDLAPK' A
#
# COMPACT_ATOMS: atom_id res chain seq x y z
N MET A 1 -31.21 -10.20 14.19
CA MET A 1 -30.51 -9.63 13.03
C MET A 1 -29.01 -9.73 13.26
N LYS A 2 -28.26 -10.47 12.43
CA LYS A 2 -26.79 -10.45 12.45
C LYS A 2 -26.34 -9.31 11.55
N ILE A 3 -25.71 -8.28 12.14
CA ILE A 3 -25.05 -7.22 11.39
C ILE A 3 -23.92 -7.89 10.60
N LYS A 4 -23.98 -7.85 9.26
CA LYS A 4 -22.89 -8.33 8.40
C LYS A 4 -21.67 -7.44 8.67
N GLU A 5 -20.57 -8.03 9.12
CA GLU A 5 -19.29 -7.33 9.20
C GLU A 5 -18.93 -6.77 7.81
N ILE A 6 -18.69 -5.47 7.74
CA ILE A 6 -18.20 -4.83 6.53
C ILE A 6 -16.75 -5.27 6.35
N LYS A 7 -16.48 -6.15 5.38
CA LYS A 7 -15.12 -6.56 5.04
C LYS A 7 -14.31 -5.33 4.67
N LYS A 8 -13.24 -5.06 5.44
CA LYS A 8 -12.26 -4.02 5.13
C LYS A 8 -11.62 -4.37 3.78
N VAL A 9 -11.80 -3.50 2.78
CA VAL A 9 -11.21 -3.69 1.45
C VAL A 9 -9.73 -3.33 1.54
N THR A 10 -8.86 -4.29 1.26
CA THR A 10 -7.42 -4.04 1.11
C THR A 10 -7.14 -3.63 -0.32
N LEU A 11 -6.60 -2.42 -0.52
CA LEU A 11 -6.17 -1.98 -1.85
C LEU A 11 -4.93 -2.76 -2.28
N GLN A 12 -4.84 -3.06 -3.56
CA GLN A 12 -3.69 -3.75 -4.14
C GLN A 12 -3.47 -3.32 -5.60
N PRO A 13 -2.25 -3.47 -6.13
CA PRO A 13 -1.98 -3.25 -7.55
C PRO A 13 -2.99 -3.98 -8.45
N PHE A 14 -3.57 -3.27 -9.42
CA PHE A 14 -4.56 -3.82 -10.36
C PHE A 14 -3.92 -4.56 -11.55
N THR A 15 -2.60 -4.50 -11.69
CA THR A 15 -1.83 -5.19 -12.73
C THR A 15 -0.55 -5.80 -12.17
N LYS A 16 -0.05 -6.85 -12.82
CA LYS A 16 1.28 -7.39 -12.54
C LYS A 16 2.33 -6.45 -13.15
N TRP A 17 3.33 -6.07 -12.38
CA TRP A 17 4.38 -5.15 -12.82
C TRP A 17 5.77 -5.71 -12.51
N THR A 18 6.69 -5.59 -13.47
CA THR A 18 8.10 -5.96 -13.28
C THR A 18 8.74 -5.06 -12.22
N GLY A 19 9.44 -5.64 -11.24
CA GLY A 19 9.99 -4.88 -10.11
C GLY A 19 8.95 -4.50 -9.05
N GLY A 20 7.82 -5.22 -8.97
CA GLY A 20 6.80 -5.00 -7.95
C GLY A 20 7.34 -5.19 -6.52
N LYS A 21 7.20 -4.17 -5.67
CA LYS A 21 7.77 -4.13 -4.30
C LYS A 21 6.98 -4.93 -3.25
N ARG A 22 6.02 -5.77 -3.63
CA ARG A 22 5.07 -6.44 -2.71
C ARG A 22 5.77 -7.29 -1.64
N GLN A 23 6.81 -8.03 -2.01
CA GLN A 23 7.57 -8.88 -1.07
C GLN A 23 8.44 -8.05 -0.11
N LEU A 24 8.79 -6.81 -0.48
CA LEU A 24 9.63 -5.91 0.33
C LEU A 24 8.82 -4.99 1.24
N LEU A 25 7.49 -4.99 1.16
CA LEU A 25 6.63 -4.12 1.97
C LEU A 25 6.89 -4.21 3.49
N PRO A 26 7.10 -5.40 4.10
CA PRO A 26 7.41 -5.49 5.52
C PRO A 26 8.66 -4.68 5.90
N VAL A 27 9.74 -4.83 5.14
CA VAL A 27 11.02 -4.14 5.37
C VAL A 27 10.88 -2.62 5.12
N ILE A 28 10.20 -2.23 4.03
CA ILE A 28 10.00 -0.81 3.71
C ILE A 28 9.21 -0.10 4.82
N ARG A 29 8.17 -0.74 5.36
CA ARG A 29 7.35 -0.18 6.46
C ARG A 29 8.16 0.05 7.73
N GLU A 30 9.06 -0.87 8.07
CA GLU A 30 9.93 -0.74 9.24
C GLU A 30 10.92 0.44 9.11
N LEU A 31 11.35 0.74 7.89
CA LEU A 31 12.29 1.82 7.59
C LEU A 31 11.60 3.17 7.32
N MET A 32 10.27 3.19 7.16
CA MET A 32 9.55 4.44 6.93
C MET A 32 9.53 5.33 8.17
N PRO A 33 9.48 6.66 7.99
CA PRO A 33 9.23 7.57 9.10
C PRO A 33 7.85 7.30 9.71
N LYS A 34 7.77 7.37 11.05
CA LYS A 34 6.51 7.19 11.79
C LYS A 34 5.47 8.26 11.47
N THR A 35 5.92 9.47 11.09
CA THR A 35 5.08 10.61 10.71
C THR A 35 5.65 11.29 9.47
N TYR A 36 4.77 11.70 8.56
CA TYR A 36 5.09 12.45 7.37
C TYR A 36 3.83 13.17 6.86
N ASN A 37 4.01 14.24 6.09
CA ASN A 37 2.89 15.07 5.64
C ASN A 37 2.27 14.55 4.36
N ARG A 38 3.07 14.43 3.29
CA ARG A 38 2.60 14.04 1.96
C ARG A 38 3.49 12.96 1.39
N TYR A 39 2.86 11.95 0.81
CA TYR A 39 3.53 10.85 0.15
C TYR A 39 3.79 11.19 -1.31
N PHE A 40 5.02 10.96 -1.77
CA PHE A 40 5.39 11.06 -3.18
C PHE A 40 6.18 9.81 -3.57
N GLU A 41 5.75 9.15 -4.65
CA GLU A 41 6.46 8.00 -5.23
C GLU A 41 6.74 8.29 -6.72
N PRO A 42 7.87 8.94 -7.06
CA PRO A 42 8.19 9.31 -8.44
C PRO A 42 8.25 8.11 -9.41
N PHE A 43 8.57 6.93 -8.89
CA PHE A 43 8.66 5.67 -9.63
C PHE A 43 7.65 4.64 -9.07
N VAL A 44 6.37 4.92 -9.27
CA VAL A 44 5.25 4.13 -8.71
C VAL A 44 5.21 2.69 -9.25
N GLY A 45 5.44 2.50 -10.55
CA GLY A 45 5.26 1.21 -11.21
C GLY A 45 3.86 0.63 -10.94
N GLY A 46 3.78 -0.59 -10.39
CA GLY A 46 2.51 -1.19 -9.96
C GLY A 46 1.89 -0.56 -8.70
N GLY A 47 2.53 0.41 -8.05
CA GLY A 47 1.96 1.12 -6.89
C GLY A 47 1.83 0.27 -5.63
N ALA A 48 2.67 -0.75 -5.47
CA ALA A 48 2.58 -1.67 -4.33
C ALA A 48 2.62 -0.95 -2.98
N LEU A 49 3.47 0.06 -2.81
CA LEU A 49 3.57 0.83 -1.58
C LEU A 49 2.44 1.88 -1.48
N PHE A 50 2.10 2.56 -2.57
CA PHE A 50 0.98 3.49 -2.62
C PHE A 50 -0.35 2.85 -2.16
N PHE A 51 -0.74 1.71 -2.73
CA PHE A 51 -1.98 1.02 -2.36
C PHE A 51 -1.94 0.48 -0.93
N ASP A 52 -0.75 0.11 -0.46
CA ASP A 52 -0.54 -0.37 0.90
C ASP A 52 -0.71 0.72 1.95
N LEU A 53 -0.19 1.92 1.69
CA LEU A 53 -0.28 3.09 2.57
C LEU A 53 -1.64 3.80 2.48
N ALA A 54 -2.30 3.73 1.32
CA ALA A 54 -3.50 4.51 0.99
C ALA A 54 -3.44 5.97 1.49
N PRO A 55 -2.44 6.77 1.07
CA PRO A 55 -2.29 8.16 1.53
C PRO A 55 -3.54 9.01 1.25
N LYS A 56 -3.82 9.98 2.12
CA LYS A 56 -4.94 10.92 2.01
C LYS A 56 -4.52 12.27 1.46
#